data_AF-A0A974Z6W7-F1
#
_entry.id   AF-A0A974Z6W7-F1
#
_cell.length_a   1.000
_cell.length_b   1.000
_cell.length_c   1.000
_cell.angle_alpha   90.00
_cell.angle_beta   90.00
_cell.angle_gamma   90.00
#
_symmetry.space_group_name_H-M   'P 1'
#
loop_
_entity.id
_entity.type
_entity.pdbx_description
1 polymer ?
#
loop_
_entity_poly.entity_id
_entity_poly.type
_entity_poly.pdbx_seq_one_letter_code
_entity_poly.pdbx_strand_id
1 'polypeptide(L)'
;MTHPTDDELRRIARPEGHLAECPACHRRWESWRSLTAATCQAALVLTPELAPPSFDTLLPNLMLASEAPGPDLARGSRRPDFAPPASEVPQPDLAPASDARGQDPAPESHSRPADLAAAANALPPEAATPRRPLRASALPDAAPRPALRRSLRTSALLVWWQLRLMPRRLLPLSFVGLAAAVAIALITPDPLLASRYFAAGVVLVALLGSLATVSRRGDPRGELLFALPTSPVTVFVARLVVVLAVDLLLALAGSVAVHAAGIGSGVFDVVTGWLGQSLLASAIAVAGTVRWSSGVGAAAAVAAWCLGSLTTLARGGLAERIGAAAAQIWGTTPWTLALVLLLFVLAARQLRLPERHRELA
;
A
#
# COMPACT_ATOMS: atom_id res chain seq x y z
N MET A 1 -34.01 -9.73 2.38
CA MET A 1 -32.93 -9.43 1.41
C MET A 1 -31.99 -8.43 2.04
N THR A 2 -30.69 -8.72 2.10
CA THR A 2 -29.68 -7.81 2.63
C THR A 2 -29.20 -6.87 1.54
N HIS A 3 -29.24 -5.56 1.78
CA HIS A 3 -28.70 -4.58 0.84
C HIS A 3 -27.16 -4.67 0.83
N PRO A 4 -26.54 -4.69 -0.36
CA PRO A 4 -25.08 -4.68 -0.45
C PRO A 4 -24.52 -3.40 0.17
N THR A 5 -23.42 -3.57 0.89
CA THR A 5 -22.62 -2.48 1.46
C THR A 5 -21.91 -1.69 0.34
N ASP A 6 -21.46 -0.46 0.63
CA ASP A 6 -20.74 0.34 -0.39
C ASP A 6 -19.48 -0.36 -0.92
N ASP A 7 -18.79 -1.13 -0.07
CA ASP A 7 -17.59 -1.88 -0.47
C ASP A 7 -17.91 -3.07 -1.39
N GLU A 8 -19.10 -3.66 -1.26
CA GLU A 8 -19.57 -4.69 -2.19
C GLU A 8 -19.98 -4.06 -3.53
N LEU A 9 -20.70 -2.93 -3.51
CA LEU A 9 -21.10 -2.20 -4.71
C LEU A 9 -19.90 -1.79 -5.58
N ARG A 10 -18.75 -1.46 -4.99
CA ARG A 10 -17.52 -1.12 -5.73
C ARG A 10 -16.89 -2.29 -6.48
N ARG A 11 -17.05 -3.51 -5.99
CA ARG A 11 -16.41 -4.71 -6.59
C ARG A 11 -17.23 -5.30 -7.74
N ILE A 12 -18.48 -4.89 -7.86
CA ILE A 12 -19.43 -5.46 -8.83
C ILE A 12 -19.22 -4.79 -10.19
N ALA A 13 -18.63 -5.54 -11.12
CA ALA A 13 -18.41 -5.12 -12.49
C ALA A 13 -19.70 -5.08 -13.32
N ARG A 14 -20.69 -5.93 -13.00
CA ARG A 14 -22.00 -6.01 -13.66
C ARG A 14 -23.10 -6.19 -12.61
N PRO A 15 -24.19 -5.42 -12.68
CA PRO A 15 -25.32 -5.58 -11.76
C PRO A 15 -26.01 -6.92 -12.05
N GLU A 16 -25.88 -7.88 -11.13
CA GLU A 16 -26.57 -9.16 -11.19
C GLU A 16 -27.42 -9.36 -9.93
N GLY A 17 -28.46 -10.19 -10.01
CA GLY A 17 -29.36 -10.53 -8.90
C GLY A 17 -30.06 -9.31 -8.29
N HIS A 18 -29.93 -9.12 -6.97
CA HIS A 18 -30.60 -8.08 -6.21
C HIS A 18 -30.38 -6.65 -6.75
N LEU A 19 -29.21 -6.38 -7.35
CA LEU A 19 -28.92 -5.07 -7.95
C LEU A 19 -29.78 -4.77 -9.19
N ALA A 20 -30.19 -5.81 -9.92
CA ALA A 20 -31.07 -5.67 -11.07
C ALA A 20 -32.53 -5.46 -10.63
N GLU A 21 -32.93 -6.05 -9.51
CA GLU A 21 -34.31 -6.01 -9.00
C GLU A 21 -34.58 -4.79 -8.09
N CYS A 22 -33.56 -4.25 -7.42
CA CYS A 22 -33.73 -3.17 -6.46
C CYS A 22 -33.30 -1.79 -7.03
N PRO A 23 -34.24 -0.88 -7.36
CA PRO A 23 -33.93 0.41 -7.97
C PRO A 23 -33.17 1.38 -7.05
N ALA A 24 -33.24 1.20 -5.73
CA ALA A 24 -32.45 1.97 -4.78
C ALA A 24 -30.96 1.58 -4.84
N CYS A 25 -30.66 0.28 -4.83
CA CYS A 25 -29.30 -0.23 -4.96
C CYS A 25 -28.72 0.08 -6.36
N HIS A 26 -29.53 -0.01 -7.41
CA HIS A 26 -29.12 0.36 -8.77
C HIS A 26 -28.68 1.83 -8.87
N ARG A 27 -29.50 2.77 -8.37
CA ARG A 27 -29.16 4.21 -8.37
C ARG A 27 -27.89 4.51 -7.57
N ARG A 28 -27.69 3.81 -6.44
CA ARG A 28 -26.47 3.93 -5.63
C ARG A 28 -25.25 3.42 -6.40
N TRP A 29 -25.37 2.29 -7.09
CA TRP A 29 -24.31 1.76 -7.96
C TRP A 29 -23.99 2.69 -9.14
N GLU A 30 -25.00 3.22 -9.83
CA GLU A 30 -24.81 4.21 -10.91
C GLU A 30 -24.11 5.48 -10.42
N SER A 31 -24.48 5.96 -9.23
CA SER A 31 -23.83 7.13 -8.60
C SER A 31 -22.34 6.86 -8.38
N TRP A 32 -21.98 5.68 -7.87
CA TRP A 32 -20.59 5.26 -7.73
C TRP A 32 -19.87 5.17 -9.08
N ARG A 33 -20.53 4.64 -10.10
CA ARG A 33 -19.96 4.50 -11.44
C ARG A 33 -19.71 5.86 -12.10
N SER A 34 -20.65 6.79 -11.95
CA SER A 34 -20.54 8.17 -12.42
C SER A 34 -19.40 8.92 -11.72
N LEU A 35 -19.29 8.81 -10.39
CA LEU A 35 -18.17 9.39 -9.63
C LEU A 35 -16.83 8.85 -10.10
N THR A 36 -16.73 7.54 -10.36
CA THR A 36 -15.52 6.89 -10.86
C THR A 36 -15.15 7.40 -12.26
N ALA A 37 -16.12 7.52 -13.16
CA ALA A 37 -15.89 8.07 -14.50
C ALA A 37 -15.42 9.54 -14.45
N ALA A 38 -16.09 10.36 -13.64
CA ALA A 38 -15.74 11.77 -13.48
C ALA A 38 -14.34 11.97 -12.87
N THR A 39 -13.95 11.16 -11.89
CA THR A 39 -12.60 11.20 -11.31
C THR A 39 -11.52 10.75 -12.31
N CYS A 40 -11.78 9.71 -13.10
CA CYS A 40 -10.89 9.31 -14.20
C CYS A 40 -10.73 10.44 -15.24
N GLN A 41 -11.83 11.10 -15.63
CA GLN A 41 -11.81 12.20 -16.59
C GLN A 41 -11.07 13.42 -16.03
N ALA A 42 -11.31 13.79 -14.77
CA ALA A 42 -10.58 14.87 -14.11
C ALA A 42 -9.08 14.54 -14.00
N ALA A 43 -8.71 13.29 -13.69
CA ALA A 43 -7.33 12.85 -13.67
C ALA A 43 -6.68 13.03 -15.06
N LEU A 44 -7.35 12.63 -16.15
CA LEU A 44 -6.87 12.82 -17.52
C LEU A 44 -6.67 14.31 -17.86
N VAL A 45 -7.61 15.17 -17.49
CA VAL A 45 -7.53 16.63 -17.74
C VAL A 45 -6.41 17.29 -16.93
N LEU A 46 -6.16 16.84 -15.69
CA LEU A 46 -5.13 17.37 -14.81
C LEU A 46 -3.74 16.79 -15.10
N THR A 47 -3.64 15.69 -15.86
CA THR A 47 -2.37 15.05 -16.23
C THR A 47 -2.22 14.85 -17.75
N PRO A 48 -2.39 15.90 -18.58
CA PRO A 48 -2.34 15.78 -20.03
C PRO A 48 -0.96 15.32 -20.55
N GLU A 49 0.11 15.60 -19.80
CA GLU A 49 1.48 15.18 -20.13
C GLU A 49 1.86 13.76 -19.66
N LEU A 50 0.97 13.05 -18.96
CA LEU A 50 1.21 11.69 -18.44
C LEU A 50 0.24 10.65 -18.99
N ALA A 51 -0.55 11.01 -20.02
CA ALA A 51 -1.42 10.05 -20.69
C ALA A 51 -0.57 8.84 -21.14
N PRO A 52 -0.85 7.62 -20.64
CA PRO A 52 -0.14 6.45 -21.11
C PRO A 52 -0.33 6.38 -22.62
N PRO A 53 0.74 6.10 -23.39
CA PRO A 53 0.61 6.00 -24.84
C PRO A 53 -0.48 4.96 -25.15
N SER A 54 -1.28 5.22 -26.19
CA SER A 54 -2.44 4.37 -26.51
C SER A 54 -2.00 2.90 -26.63
N PHE A 55 -2.93 1.97 -26.39
CA PHE A 55 -2.63 0.54 -26.50
C PHE A 55 -2.07 0.18 -27.90
N ASP A 56 -2.51 0.88 -28.95
CA ASP A 56 -1.97 0.78 -30.32
C ASP A 56 -0.51 1.23 -30.45
N THR A 57 -0.06 2.11 -29.56
CA THR A 57 1.36 2.52 -29.45
C THR A 57 2.20 1.49 -28.70
N LEU A 58 1.57 0.63 -27.87
CA LEU A 58 2.23 -0.39 -27.05
C LEU A 58 2.20 -1.80 -27.68
N LEU A 59 1.18 -2.11 -28.49
CA LEU A 59 1.01 -3.37 -29.22
C LEU A 59 2.23 -3.77 -30.09
N PRO A 60 2.91 -2.85 -30.80
CA PRO A 60 4.10 -3.19 -31.57
C PRO A 60 5.23 -3.77 -30.71
N ASN A 61 5.36 -3.31 -29.46
CA ASN A 61 6.44 -3.76 -28.55
C ASN A 61 6.17 -5.12 -27.90
N LEU A 62 4.90 -5.49 -27.69
CA LEU A 62 4.54 -6.79 -27.09
C LEU A 62 4.69 -7.95 -28.09
N MET A 63 4.44 -7.71 -29.37
CA MET A 63 4.66 -8.71 -30.42
C MET A 63 6.15 -8.99 -30.65
N LEU A 64 7.01 -7.95 -30.53
CA LEU A 64 8.47 -8.11 -30.64
C LEU A 64 9.09 -8.85 -29.44
N ALA A 65 8.48 -8.81 -28.26
CA ALA A 65 8.97 -9.54 -27.08
C ALA A 65 8.66 -11.04 -27.13
N SER A 66 7.68 -11.45 -27.94
CA SER A 66 7.29 -12.87 -28.10
C SER A 66 8.16 -13.62 -29.13
N GLU A 67 8.94 -12.92 -29.95
CA GLU A 67 9.79 -13.50 -31.02
C GLU A 67 11.28 -13.49 -30.69
N ALA A 68 11.66 -13.26 -29.43
CA ALA A 68 13.04 -13.53 -29.03
C ALA A 68 13.34 -15.03 -29.24
N PRO A 69 14.33 -15.39 -30.10
CA PRO A 69 14.68 -16.78 -30.34
C PRO A 69 15.15 -17.37 -29.02
N GLY A 70 14.36 -18.31 -28.49
CA GLY A 70 14.72 -19.05 -27.29
C GLY A 70 16.09 -19.71 -27.47
N PRO A 71 16.94 -19.75 -26.43
CA PRO A 71 18.15 -20.53 -26.49
C PRO A 71 17.77 -21.98 -26.80
N ASP A 72 18.39 -22.50 -27.85
CA ASP A 72 18.22 -23.83 -28.40
C ASP A 72 18.58 -24.88 -27.35
N LEU A 73 17.62 -25.19 -26.47
CA LEU A 73 17.68 -26.30 -25.53
C LEU A 73 17.26 -27.56 -26.26
N ALA A 74 18.23 -28.10 -26.97
CA ALA A 74 18.19 -29.45 -27.48
C ALA A 74 17.91 -30.45 -26.35
N ARG A 75 16.89 -31.28 -26.60
CA ARG A 75 16.87 -32.74 -26.34
C ARG A 75 16.72 -33.16 -24.87
N GLY A 76 15.49 -33.51 -24.49
CA GLY A 76 15.23 -34.24 -23.24
C GLY A 76 13.76 -34.56 -22.93
N SER A 77 12.94 -34.88 -23.95
CA SER A 77 11.58 -35.40 -23.74
C SER A 77 11.63 -36.81 -23.14
N ARG A 78 11.54 -36.92 -21.81
CA ARG A 78 10.97 -38.10 -21.14
C ARG A 78 9.66 -37.66 -20.51
N ARG A 79 8.57 -38.07 -21.16
CA ARG A 79 7.21 -38.02 -20.67
C ARG A 79 7.11 -39.00 -19.48
N PRO A 80 6.81 -38.57 -18.25
CA PRO A 80 6.35 -39.49 -17.22
C PRO A 80 4.88 -39.81 -17.53
N ASP A 81 4.58 -41.08 -17.73
CA ASP A 81 3.21 -41.60 -17.70
C ASP A 81 2.63 -41.35 -16.30
N PHE A 82 1.86 -40.27 -16.16
CA PHE A 82 0.97 -40.09 -15.03
C PHE A 82 -0.37 -40.72 -15.38
N ALA A 83 -0.54 -41.96 -14.96
CA ALA A 83 -1.85 -42.57 -14.79
C ALA A 83 -2.62 -41.79 -13.69
N PRO A 84 -3.87 -41.37 -13.92
CA PRO A 84 -4.66 -40.72 -12.89
C PRO A 84 -5.04 -41.75 -11.81
N PRO A 85 -4.86 -41.45 -10.51
CA PRO A 85 -5.45 -42.27 -9.46
C PRO A 85 -6.96 -42.06 -9.45
N ALA A 86 -7.70 -43.16 -9.63
CA ALA A 86 -9.13 -43.24 -9.32
C ALA A 86 -9.35 -42.74 -7.88
N SER A 87 -9.99 -41.58 -7.76
CA SER A 87 -10.43 -41.05 -6.47
C SER A 87 -11.94 -41.23 -6.42
N GLU A 88 -12.36 -42.28 -5.71
CA GLU A 88 -13.71 -42.48 -5.23
C GLU A 88 -14.12 -41.24 -4.41
N VAL A 89 -15.15 -40.54 -4.89
CA VAL A 89 -15.87 -39.55 -4.11
C VAL A 89 -17.01 -40.30 -3.40
N PRO A 90 -17.07 -40.30 -2.06
CA PRO A 90 -18.22 -40.85 -1.34
C PRO A 90 -19.45 -39.97 -1.61
N GLN A 91 -20.47 -40.56 -2.23
CA GLN A 91 -21.82 -40.01 -2.28
C GLN A 91 -22.39 -39.91 -0.86
N PRO A 92 -22.84 -38.73 -0.40
CA PRO A 92 -23.65 -38.65 0.80
C PRO A 92 -25.07 -39.13 0.52
N ASP A 93 -25.50 -40.10 1.32
CA ASP A 93 -26.84 -40.69 1.37
C ASP A 93 -27.93 -39.61 1.51
N LEU A 94 -28.81 -39.58 0.51
CA LEU A 94 -30.11 -38.93 0.57
C LEU A 94 -31.11 -39.92 1.16
N ALA A 95 -31.52 -39.69 2.41
CA ALA A 95 -32.72 -40.31 2.98
C ALA A 95 -33.93 -39.36 2.87
N PRO A 96 -35.15 -39.89 2.68
CA PRO A 96 -36.32 -39.15 2.23
C PRO A 96 -37.31 -38.85 3.38
N ALA A 97 -38.09 -37.78 3.23
CA ALA A 97 -39.43 -37.55 3.82
C ALA A 97 -39.73 -36.04 3.72
N SER A 98 -40.93 -35.55 3.49
CA SER A 98 -42.23 -36.15 3.22
C SER A 98 -43.13 -34.99 2.77
N ASP A 99 -44.11 -35.35 1.96
CA ASP A 99 -45.24 -34.58 1.47
C ASP A 99 -45.85 -33.54 2.43
N ALA A 100 -46.20 -32.38 1.88
CA ALA A 100 -47.46 -31.72 2.23
C ALA A 100 -48.04 -30.99 1.01
N ARG A 101 -49.13 -31.58 0.52
CA ARG A 101 -50.13 -31.11 -0.45
C ARG A 101 -50.49 -29.63 -0.33
N GLY A 102 -50.87 -29.03 -1.47
CA GLY A 102 -51.85 -27.92 -1.45
C GLY A 102 -51.98 -27.09 -2.73
N GLN A 103 -52.73 -27.62 -3.71
CA GLN A 103 -53.66 -26.90 -4.62
C GLN A 103 -53.15 -25.92 -5.72
N ASP A 104 -53.18 -26.43 -6.97
CA ASP A 104 -54.10 -26.09 -8.07
C ASP A 104 -54.21 -24.67 -8.70
N PRO A 105 -54.71 -24.53 -9.97
CA PRO A 105 -54.00 -23.81 -11.02
C PRO A 105 -54.83 -22.71 -11.72
N ALA A 106 -54.18 -21.81 -12.46
CA ALA A 106 -54.77 -21.15 -13.63
C ALA A 106 -53.69 -20.57 -14.56
N PRO A 107 -53.95 -20.49 -15.89
CA PRO A 107 -52.91 -20.26 -16.88
C PRO A 107 -52.91 -18.81 -17.39
N GLU A 108 -51.74 -18.18 -17.47
CA GLU A 108 -51.55 -17.00 -18.32
C GLU A 108 -50.43 -17.27 -19.34
N SER A 109 -50.91 -17.52 -20.54
CA SER A 109 -50.15 -17.57 -21.78
C SER A 109 -49.62 -16.19 -22.14
N HIS A 110 -48.30 -16.01 -22.12
CA HIS A 110 -47.64 -14.92 -22.85
C HIS A 110 -46.49 -15.45 -23.70
N SER A 111 -46.88 -15.81 -24.92
CA SER A 111 -46.27 -15.42 -26.19
C SER A 111 -44.82 -14.90 -26.13
N ARG A 112 -43.91 -15.86 -26.28
CA ARG A 112 -42.68 -15.83 -27.09
C ARG A 112 -42.63 -14.71 -28.16
N PRO A 113 -41.55 -13.91 -28.22
CA PRO A 113 -41.08 -13.35 -29.48
C PRO A 113 -39.86 -14.15 -29.96
N ALA A 114 -40.05 -14.91 -31.03
CA ALA A 114 -39.02 -15.69 -31.72
C ALA A 114 -38.21 -14.85 -32.73
N ASP A 115 -38.30 -13.52 -32.69
CA ASP A 115 -37.85 -12.66 -33.80
C ASP A 115 -36.47 -12.00 -33.62
N LEU A 116 -35.74 -12.26 -32.54
CA LEU A 116 -34.39 -11.68 -32.35
C LEU A 116 -33.24 -12.61 -32.78
N ALA A 117 -33.52 -13.88 -33.09
CA ALA A 117 -32.48 -14.81 -33.57
C ALA A 117 -32.22 -14.73 -35.08
N ALA A 118 -33.12 -14.09 -35.86
CA ALA A 118 -32.99 -14.01 -37.32
C ALA A 118 -32.16 -12.80 -37.82
N ALA A 119 -31.88 -11.81 -36.96
CA ALA A 119 -31.17 -10.58 -37.36
C ALA A 119 -29.64 -10.67 -37.23
N ALA A 120 -29.09 -11.73 -36.63
CA ALA A 120 -27.65 -11.88 -36.39
C ALA A 120 -26.86 -12.53 -37.55
N ASN A 121 -27.53 -12.98 -38.62
CA ASN A 121 -26.91 -13.72 -39.73
C ASN A 121 -26.73 -12.91 -41.03
N ALA A 122 -26.92 -11.59 -41.01
CA ALA A 122 -26.81 -10.73 -42.20
C ALA A 122 -25.56 -9.85 -42.19
N LEU A 123 -24.40 -10.39 -41.79
CA LEU A 123 -23.11 -9.73 -42.03
C LEU A 123 -22.64 -10.06 -43.47
N PRO A 124 -22.43 -9.04 -44.32
CA PRO A 124 -21.98 -9.24 -45.70
C PRO A 124 -20.59 -9.90 -45.73
N PRO A 125 -20.30 -10.72 -46.76
CA PRO A 125 -19.00 -11.36 -46.93
C PRO A 125 -17.91 -10.29 -47.02
N GLU A 126 -17.08 -10.27 -45.98
CA GLU A 126 -15.95 -9.39 -45.80
C GLU A 126 -15.00 -9.57 -46.99
N ALA A 127 -15.04 -8.59 -47.90
CA ALA A 127 -14.18 -8.54 -49.06
C ALA A 127 -12.73 -8.59 -48.58
N ALA A 128 -12.00 -9.62 -49.05
CA ALA A 128 -10.60 -9.84 -48.76
C ALA A 128 -9.77 -8.63 -49.21
N THR A 129 -9.57 -7.69 -48.29
CA THR A 129 -8.70 -6.54 -48.49
C THR A 129 -7.27 -7.07 -48.70
N PRO A 130 -6.64 -6.82 -49.85
CA PRO A 130 -5.29 -7.31 -50.12
C PRO A 130 -4.35 -6.82 -49.03
N ARG A 131 -3.75 -7.76 -48.30
CA ARG A 131 -2.74 -7.51 -47.26
C ARG A 131 -1.59 -6.77 -47.92
N ARG A 132 -1.60 -5.45 -47.73
CA ARG A 132 -0.53 -4.55 -48.13
C ARG A 132 0.74 -5.06 -47.43
N PRO A 133 1.79 -5.46 -48.17
CA PRO A 133 3.02 -5.93 -47.55
C PRO A 133 3.52 -4.83 -46.63
N LEU A 134 3.59 -5.14 -45.34
CA LEU A 134 4.19 -4.27 -44.33
C LEU A 134 5.60 -3.95 -44.80
N ARG A 135 5.78 -2.73 -45.32
CA ARG A 135 7.09 -2.12 -45.47
C ARG A 135 7.75 -2.23 -44.10
N ALA A 136 8.87 -2.95 -44.05
CA ALA A 136 9.81 -2.98 -42.94
C ALA A 136 10.10 -1.53 -42.53
N SER A 137 9.32 -1.05 -41.58
CA SER A 137 9.45 0.28 -41.03
C SER A 137 10.62 0.19 -40.07
N ALA A 138 11.68 0.93 -40.41
CA ALA A 138 12.91 1.03 -39.67
C ALA A 138 12.65 1.02 -38.16
N LEU A 139 13.41 0.18 -37.44
CA LEU A 139 13.41 0.08 -35.97
C LEU A 139 13.30 1.48 -35.35
N PRO A 140 12.25 1.79 -34.56
CA PRO A 140 12.20 3.00 -33.78
C PRO A 140 13.34 2.94 -32.75
N ASP A 141 14.28 3.88 -32.88
CA ASP A 141 15.36 4.13 -31.94
C ASP A 141 14.85 4.12 -30.48
N ALA A 142 15.67 3.52 -29.62
CA ALA A 142 15.44 3.27 -28.19
C ALA A 142 14.52 4.31 -27.51
N ALA A 143 13.41 3.82 -26.93
CA ALA A 143 12.47 4.64 -26.18
C ALA A 143 13.23 5.58 -25.21
N PRO A 144 13.02 6.90 -25.29
CA PRO A 144 13.79 7.86 -24.52
C PRO A 144 13.58 7.58 -23.03
N ARG A 145 14.69 7.28 -22.33
CA ARG A 145 14.67 7.06 -20.89
C ARG A 145 13.99 8.26 -20.23
N PRO A 146 13.03 8.06 -19.32
CA PRO A 146 12.38 9.15 -18.61
C PRO A 146 13.46 9.98 -17.91
N ALA A 147 13.57 11.25 -18.29
CA ALA A 147 14.57 12.15 -17.71
C ALA A 147 14.36 12.23 -16.19
N LEU A 148 15.41 11.96 -15.41
CA LEU A 148 15.43 12.02 -13.94
C LEU A 148 14.79 13.31 -13.38
N ARG A 149 14.91 14.43 -14.10
CA ARG A 149 14.28 15.70 -13.74
C ARG A 149 12.76 15.62 -13.71
N ARG A 150 12.14 14.92 -14.66
CA ARG A 150 10.69 14.74 -14.71
C ARG A 150 10.21 13.86 -13.56
N SER A 151 10.92 12.76 -13.25
CA SER A 151 10.56 11.90 -12.11
C SER A 151 10.71 12.62 -10.77
N LEU A 152 11.77 13.42 -10.59
CA LEU A 152 11.95 14.22 -9.38
C LEU A 152 10.85 15.27 -9.23
N ARG A 153 10.47 15.95 -10.32
CA ARG A 153 9.39 16.95 -10.29
C ARG A 153 8.05 16.31 -9.95
N THR A 154 7.71 15.15 -10.53
CA THR A 154 6.47 14.44 -10.21
C THR A 154 6.47 13.92 -8.78
N SER A 155 7.59 13.37 -8.28
CA SER A 155 7.74 13.00 -6.88
C SER A 155 7.58 14.19 -5.92
N ALA A 156 8.16 15.34 -6.24
CA ALA A 156 8.04 16.56 -5.43
C ALA A 156 6.60 17.08 -5.41
N LEU A 157 5.89 17.07 -6.54
CA LEU A 157 4.49 17.45 -6.61
C LEU A 157 3.62 16.48 -5.78
N LEU A 158 3.85 15.17 -5.89
CA LEU A 158 3.15 14.17 -5.08
C LEU A 158 3.37 14.42 -3.59
N VAL A 159 4.62 14.63 -3.17
CA VAL A 159 4.98 14.95 -1.78
C VAL A 159 4.27 16.22 -1.31
N TRP A 160 4.29 17.28 -2.11
CA TRP A 160 3.64 18.55 -1.79
C TRP A 160 2.13 18.40 -1.59
N TRP A 161 1.45 17.70 -2.51
CA TRP A 161 0.03 17.43 -2.38
C TRP A 161 -0.30 16.53 -1.19
N GLN A 162 0.54 15.52 -0.89
CA GLN A 162 0.37 14.69 0.31
C GLN A 162 0.52 15.50 1.60
N LEU A 163 1.49 16.41 1.66
CA LEU A 163 1.67 17.32 2.79
C LEU A 163 0.43 18.20 3.00
N ARG A 164 -0.15 18.72 1.91
CA ARG A 164 -1.36 19.55 1.96
C ARG A 164 -2.61 18.76 2.38
N LEU A 165 -2.66 17.47 2.05
CA LEU A 165 -3.75 16.55 2.40
C LEU A 165 -3.61 15.93 3.79
N MET A 166 -2.44 16.00 4.42
CA MET A 166 -2.22 15.50 5.77
C MET A 166 -3.12 16.25 6.77
N PRO A 167 -3.54 15.57 7.86
CA PRO A 167 -4.22 16.24 8.95
C PRO A 167 -3.32 17.37 9.45
N ARG A 168 -3.78 18.61 9.34
CA ARG A 168 -3.07 19.80 9.86
C ARG A 168 -2.74 19.70 11.34
N ARG A 169 -3.33 18.74 12.07
CA ARG A 169 -3.08 18.46 13.49
C ARG A 169 -1.80 17.66 13.75
N LEU A 170 -1.26 16.92 12.78
CA LEU A 170 -0.06 16.12 13.01
C LEU A 170 1.19 16.99 13.19
N LEU A 171 1.35 18.01 12.34
CA LEU A 171 2.49 18.91 12.41
C LEU A 171 2.60 19.68 13.74
N PRO A 172 1.53 20.32 14.27
CA PRO A 172 1.60 20.95 15.58
C PRO A 172 1.79 19.92 16.70
N LEU A 173 1.28 18.68 16.54
CA LEU A 173 1.50 17.63 17.54
C LEU A 173 2.98 17.20 17.58
N SER A 174 3.62 16.95 16.44
CA SER A 174 5.07 16.67 16.37
C SER A 174 5.87 17.84 16.92
N PHE A 175 5.51 19.07 16.57
CA PHE A 175 6.16 20.27 17.09
C PHE A 175 6.05 20.39 18.61
N VAL A 176 4.85 20.22 19.18
CA VAL A 176 4.62 20.28 20.63
C VAL A 176 5.35 19.15 21.34
N GLY A 177 5.30 17.93 20.81
CA GLY A 177 6.01 16.78 21.38
C GLY A 177 7.53 17.00 21.41
N LEU A 178 8.08 17.56 20.33
CA LEU A 178 9.51 17.84 20.28
C LEU A 178 9.92 19.05 21.13
N ALA A 179 9.11 20.10 21.15
CA ALA A 179 9.32 21.25 22.03
C ALA A 179 9.31 20.82 23.51
N ALA A 180 8.41 19.90 23.88
CA ALA A 180 8.38 19.29 25.20
C ALA A 180 9.66 18.47 25.48
N ALA A 181 10.14 17.69 24.51
CA ALA A 181 11.40 16.95 24.65
C ALA A 181 12.61 17.88 24.87
N VAL A 182 12.69 19.00 24.13
CA VAL A 182 13.71 20.04 24.34
C VAL A 182 13.56 20.67 25.72
N ALA A 183 12.36 21.05 26.14
CA ALA A 183 12.12 21.66 27.45
C ALA A 183 12.52 20.72 28.60
N ILE A 184 12.17 19.43 28.52
CA ILE A 184 12.59 18.41 29.49
C ILE A 184 14.12 18.33 29.57
N ALA A 185 14.80 18.34 28.43
CA ALA A 185 16.26 18.32 28.38
C ALA A 185 16.87 19.56 29.06
N LEU A 186 16.33 20.76 28.80
CA LEU A 186 16.81 22.02 29.38
C LEU A 186 16.60 22.12 30.89
N ILE A 187 15.54 21.50 31.42
CA ILE A 187 15.22 21.51 32.87
C ILE A 187 16.03 20.44 33.62
N THR A 188 16.57 19.44 32.91
CA THR A 188 17.31 18.33 33.53
C THR A 188 18.72 18.79 33.92
N PRO A 189 19.11 18.76 35.22
CA PRO A 189 20.40 19.28 35.66
C PRO A 189 21.61 18.46 35.19
N ASP A 190 21.43 17.16 35.00
CA ASP A 190 22.49 16.26 34.54
C ASP A 190 22.52 16.24 32.99
N PRO A 191 23.60 16.70 32.34
CA PRO A 191 23.67 16.80 30.88
C PRO A 191 23.58 15.43 30.18
N LEU A 192 24.03 14.37 30.85
CA LEU A 192 23.96 13.02 30.30
C LEU A 192 22.51 12.49 30.35
N LEU A 193 21.77 12.76 31.42
CA LEU A 193 20.35 12.42 31.50
C LEU A 193 19.51 13.30 30.56
N ALA A 194 19.83 14.59 30.46
CA ALA A 194 19.18 15.52 29.54
C ALA A 194 19.21 15.03 28.09
N SER A 195 20.38 14.62 27.60
CA SER A 195 20.54 14.06 26.25
C SER A 195 19.76 12.76 26.05
N ARG A 196 19.70 11.89 27.06
CA ARG A 196 18.92 10.64 27.03
C ARG A 196 17.42 10.89 27.00
N TYR A 197 16.90 11.82 27.80
CA TYR A 197 15.48 12.17 27.79
C TYR A 197 15.07 12.83 26.48
N PHE A 198 15.91 13.71 25.95
CA PHE A 198 15.69 14.28 24.62
C PHE A 198 15.61 13.17 23.57
N ALA A 199 16.60 12.28 23.51
CA ALA A 199 16.63 11.17 22.57
C ALA A 199 15.39 10.27 22.67
N ALA A 200 14.99 9.89 23.89
CA ALA A 200 13.79 9.10 24.12
C ALA A 200 12.51 9.82 23.65
N GLY A 201 12.43 11.13 23.85
CA GLY A 201 11.34 11.99 23.36
C GLY A 201 11.28 12.04 21.84
N VAL A 202 12.42 12.22 21.16
CA VAL A 202 12.51 12.20 19.69
C VAL A 202 12.00 10.88 19.13
N VAL A 203 12.46 9.75 19.69
CA VAL A 203 12.04 8.41 19.28
C VAL A 203 10.53 8.24 19.43
N LEU A 204 9.95 8.72 20.54
CA LEU A 204 8.52 8.65 20.78
C LEU A 204 7.71 9.49 19.77
N VAL A 205 8.17 10.70 19.45
CA VAL A 205 7.53 11.57 18.45
C VAL A 205 7.57 10.92 17.06
N ALA A 206 8.72 10.42 16.61
CA ALA A 206 8.85 9.74 15.33
C ALA A 206 7.98 8.47 15.25
N LEU A 207 7.92 7.71 16.36
CA LEU A 207 7.05 6.53 16.48
C LEU A 207 5.57 6.92 16.36
N LEU A 208 5.12 7.93 17.09
CA LEU A 208 3.73 8.43 17.01
C LEU A 208 3.39 8.96 15.61
N GLY A 209 4.32 9.70 15.00
CA GLY A 209 4.22 10.17 13.61
C GLY A 209 4.04 9.00 12.65
N SER A 210 4.89 7.98 12.73
CA SER A 210 4.81 6.78 11.90
C SER A 210 3.48 6.02 12.10
N LEU A 211 3.05 5.78 13.35
CA LEU A 211 1.78 5.11 13.65
C LEU A 211 0.58 5.91 13.13
N ALA A 212 0.61 7.23 13.22
CA ALA A 212 -0.43 8.11 12.67
C ALA A 212 -0.55 7.99 11.14
N THR A 213 0.53 7.61 10.44
CA THR A 213 0.45 7.33 8.99
C THR A 213 -0.23 6.00 8.67
N VAL A 214 -0.08 4.98 9.52
CA VAL A 214 -0.61 3.63 9.28
C VAL A 214 -2.00 3.39 9.85
N SER A 215 -2.40 4.11 10.92
CA SER A 215 -3.69 3.93 11.60
C SER A 215 -4.92 4.39 10.82
N ARG A 216 -4.74 4.87 9.58
CA ARG A 216 -5.80 5.46 8.74
C ARG A 216 -6.76 4.48 8.07
N ARG A 217 -6.82 3.22 8.51
CA ARG A 217 -7.80 2.24 8.00
C ARG A 217 -9.27 2.67 8.17
N GLY A 218 -9.55 3.70 8.99
CA GLY A 218 -10.88 4.31 9.13
C GLY A 218 -11.04 5.71 8.52
N ASP A 219 -10.12 6.18 7.67
CA ASP A 219 -10.26 7.49 7.04
C ASP A 219 -11.22 7.43 5.84
N PRO A 220 -12.33 8.18 5.82
CA PRO A 220 -13.29 8.19 4.71
C PRO A 220 -12.67 8.61 3.37
N ARG A 221 -11.48 9.20 3.39
CA ARG A 221 -10.70 9.52 2.18
C ARG A 221 -10.07 8.30 1.51
N GLY A 222 -10.06 7.14 2.16
CA GLY A 222 -9.62 5.88 1.56
C GLY A 222 -10.41 5.55 0.30
N GLU A 223 -11.70 5.87 0.29
CA GLU A 223 -12.60 5.68 -0.85
C GLU A 223 -12.18 6.51 -2.07
N LEU A 224 -11.74 7.73 -1.83
CA LEU A 224 -11.21 8.65 -2.85
C LEU A 224 -9.85 8.18 -3.41
N LEU A 225 -9.05 7.46 -2.62
CA LEU A 225 -7.77 6.93 -3.06
C LEU A 225 -7.93 5.75 -4.03
N PHE A 226 -9.03 4.99 -3.95
CA PHE A 226 -9.34 3.93 -4.92
C PHE A 226 -9.81 4.48 -6.28
N ALA A 227 -10.33 5.70 -6.30
CA ALA A 227 -10.70 6.39 -7.54
C ALA A 227 -9.49 7.03 -8.25
N LEU A 228 -8.35 7.19 -7.56
CA LEU A 228 -7.16 7.78 -8.14
C LEU A 228 -6.31 6.70 -8.85
N PRO A 229 -5.74 7.01 -10.03
CA PRO A 229 -4.85 6.09 -10.76
C PRO A 229 -3.51 5.82 -10.06
N THR A 230 -3.30 6.37 -8.85
CA THR A 230 -2.08 6.17 -8.06
C THR A 230 -2.20 4.94 -7.18
N SER A 231 -1.23 4.02 -7.29
CA SER A 231 -1.15 2.87 -6.39
C SER A 231 -1.18 3.30 -4.91
N PRO A 232 -1.99 2.66 -4.05
CA PRO A 232 -2.11 3.00 -2.63
C PRO A 232 -0.77 2.89 -1.90
N VAL A 233 0.12 2.00 -2.35
CA VAL A 233 1.48 1.84 -1.78
C VAL A 233 2.31 3.10 -1.99
N THR A 234 2.22 3.74 -3.15
CA THR A 234 2.94 4.98 -3.44
C THR A 234 2.47 6.12 -2.55
N VAL A 235 1.15 6.24 -2.35
CA VAL A 235 0.56 7.24 -1.45
C VAL A 235 1.00 7.00 -0.01
N PHE A 236 0.98 5.74 0.44
CA PHE A 236 1.45 5.35 1.77
C PHE A 236 2.92 5.70 1.99
N VAL A 237 3.81 5.27 1.09
CA VAL A 237 5.26 5.53 1.19
C VAL A 237 5.53 7.04 1.15
N ALA A 238 4.89 7.77 0.25
CA ALA A 238 5.06 9.23 0.17
C ALA A 238 4.66 9.91 1.49
N ARG A 239 3.54 9.52 2.09
CA ARG A 239 3.10 10.07 3.38
C ARG A 239 4.06 9.73 4.52
N LEU A 240 4.49 8.47 4.60
CA LEU A 240 5.44 8.02 5.60
C LEU A 240 6.76 8.79 5.51
N VAL A 241 7.31 8.93 4.30
CA VAL A 241 8.54 9.69 4.05
C VAL A 241 8.39 11.15 4.45
N VAL A 242 7.26 11.79 4.13
CA VAL A 242 7.00 13.19 4.51
C VAL A 242 6.98 13.35 6.02
N VAL A 243 6.26 12.49 6.74
CA VAL A 243 6.20 12.57 8.21
C VAL A 243 7.57 12.35 8.83
N LEU A 244 8.28 11.29 8.43
CA LEU A 244 9.63 11.02 8.93
C LEU A 244 10.60 12.16 8.60
N ALA A 245 10.50 12.77 7.42
CA ALA A 245 11.35 13.90 7.06
C ALA A 245 11.06 15.15 7.91
N VAL A 246 9.78 15.45 8.19
CA VAL A 246 9.40 16.56 9.07
C VAL A 246 9.86 16.30 10.50
N ASP A 247 9.62 15.11 11.04
CA ASP A 247 10.06 14.72 12.39
C ASP A 247 11.58 14.76 12.50
N LEU A 248 12.31 14.31 11.46
CA LEU A 248 13.76 14.38 11.38
C LEU A 248 14.27 15.83 11.39
N LEU A 249 13.69 16.71 10.56
CA LEU A 249 14.09 18.13 10.51
C LEU A 249 13.84 18.83 11.84
N LEU A 250 12.69 18.58 12.46
CA LEU A 250 12.39 19.10 13.79
C LEU A 250 13.41 18.57 14.80
N ALA A 251 13.66 17.26 14.82
CA ALA A 251 14.61 16.64 15.76
C ALA A 251 16.04 17.16 15.59
N LEU A 252 16.48 17.43 14.36
CA LEU A 252 17.75 18.10 14.08
C LEU A 252 17.77 19.52 14.65
N ALA A 253 16.72 20.31 14.43
CA ALA A 253 16.61 21.64 15.02
C ALA A 253 16.61 21.60 16.57
N GLY A 254 15.92 20.63 17.17
CA GLY A 254 15.94 20.38 18.61
C GLY A 254 17.33 19.97 19.10
N SER A 255 18.06 19.14 18.36
CA SER A 255 19.43 18.73 18.69
C SER A 255 20.39 19.92 18.68
N VAL A 256 20.25 20.83 17.70
CA VAL A 256 21.01 22.09 17.65
C VAL A 256 20.66 23.00 18.83
N ALA A 257 19.38 23.11 19.19
CA ALA A 257 18.95 23.93 20.32
C ALA A 257 19.48 23.41 21.66
N VAL A 258 19.43 22.08 21.88
CA VAL A 258 19.98 21.43 23.09
C VAL A 258 21.50 21.64 23.16
N HIS A 259 22.21 21.48 22.04
CA HIS A 259 23.65 21.73 22.00
C HIS A 259 24.00 23.21 22.25
N ALA A 260 23.25 24.15 21.68
CA ALA A 260 23.44 25.59 21.89
C ALA A 260 23.23 26.00 23.35
N ALA A 261 22.45 25.23 24.12
CA ALA A 261 22.28 25.41 25.55
C ALA A 261 23.43 24.80 26.40
N GLY A 262 24.48 24.28 25.77
CA GLY A 262 25.63 23.68 26.45
C GLY A 262 25.40 22.23 26.93
N ILE A 263 24.36 21.56 26.43
CA ILE A 263 24.04 20.18 26.83
C ILE A 263 24.66 19.18 25.84
N GLY A 264 25.60 18.37 26.32
CA GLY A 264 26.20 17.24 25.59
C GLY A 264 27.54 17.54 24.89
N SER A 265 28.16 16.49 24.34
CA SER A 265 29.50 16.51 23.73
C SER A 265 29.54 17.05 22.29
N GLY A 266 28.40 17.08 21.60
CA GLY A 266 28.27 17.64 20.25
C GLY A 266 26.95 17.26 19.57
N VAL A 267 26.55 18.02 18.55
CA VAL A 267 25.30 17.75 17.79
C VAL A 267 25.31 16.35 17.18
N PHE A 268 26.47 15.90 16.68
CA PHE A 268 26.61 14.58 16.07
C PHE A 268 26.33 13.43 17.06
N ASP A 269 26.84 13.53 18.29
CA ASP A 269 26.62 12.52 19.34
C ASP A 269 25.15 12.47 19.76
N VAL A 270 24.51 13.64 19.86
CA VAL A 270 23.06 13.73 20.12
C VAL A 270 22.28 13.05 18.99
N VAL A 271 22.58 13.37 17.73
CA VAL A 271 21.89 12.81 16.55
C VAL A 271 22.07 11.30 16.47
N THR A 272 23.30 10.81 16.59
CA THR A 272 23.58 9.37 16.54
C THR A 272 22.96 8.60 17.70
N GLY A 273 22.73 9.27 18.84
CA GLY A 273 22.06 8.70 20.01
C GLY A 273 20.57 8.39 19.80
N TRP A 274 19.86 9.13 18.94
CA TRP A 274 18.42 8.90 18.69
C TRP A 274 18.09 8.38 17.29
N LEU A 275 18.94 8.60 16.28
CA LEU A 275 18.61 8.30 14.88
C LEU A 275 18.36 6.82 14.63
N GLY A 276 19.31 5.94 15.00
CA GLY A 276 19.18 4.50 14.83
C GLY A 276 17.95 3.94 15.54
N GLN A 277 17.78 4.27 16.82
CA GLN A 277 16.65 3.83 17.63
C GLN A 277 15.30 4.33 17.08
N SER A 278 15.21 5.59 16.65
CA SER A 278 13.96 6.18 16.12
C SER A 278 13.54 5.54 14.81
N LEU A 279 14.48 5.34 13.88
CA LEU A 279 14.23 4.69 12.60
C LEU A 279 13.85 3.21 12.79
N LEU A 280 14.56 2.49 13.67
CA LEU A 280 14.27 1.09 13.95
C LEU A 280 12.91 0.90 14.61
N ALA A 281 12.59 1.71 15.63
CA ALA A 281 11.28 1.67 16.28
C ALA A 281 10.15 1.99 15.30
N SER A 282 10.33 3.01 14.44
CA SER A 282 9.35 3.37 13.40
C SER A 282 9.19 2.26 12.36
N ALA A 283 10.27 1.61 11.94
CA ALA A 283 10.24 0.52 10.97
C ALA A 283 9.53 -0.72 11.53
N ILE A 284 9.78 -1.08 12.79
CA ILE A 284 9.08 -2.15 13.51
C ILE A 284 7.59 -1.81 13.64
N ALA A 285 7.25 -0.58 14.02
CA ALA A 285 5.88 -0.10 14.11
C ALA A 285 5.14 -0.29 12.78
N VAL A 286 5.73 0.20 11.69
CA VAL A 286 5.15 0.14 10.35
C VAL A 286 5.04 -1.31 9.85
N ALA A 287 6.07 -2.13 10.02
CA ALA A 287 6.03 -3.54 9.61
C ALA A 287 4.98 -4.32 10.39
N GLY A 288 4.91 -4.12 11.72
CA GLY A 288 3.94 -4.81 12.58
C GLY A 288 2.50 -4.39 12.32
N THR A 289 2.26 -3.09 12.07
CA THR A 289 0.94 -2.57 11.73
C THR A 289 0.42 -3.06 10.38
N VAL A 290 1.30 -3.20 9.38
CA VAL A 290 0.96 -3.74 8.07
C VAL A 290 0.67 -5.25 8.16
N ARG A 291 1.52 -6.00 8.87
CA ARG A 291 1.47 -7.48 8.87
C ARG A 291 0.34 -8.07 9.70
N TRP A 292 0.08 -7.53 10.90
CA TRP A 292 -0.88 -8.11 11.84
C TRP A 292 -2.05 -7.15 12.07
N SER A 293 -1.84 -6.08 12.82
CA SER A 293 -2.86 -5.08 13.14
C SER A 293 -2.23 -3.80 13.67
N SER A 294 -2.99 -2.70 13.67
CA SER A 294 -2.53 -1.41 14.21
C SER A 294 -2.11 -1.51 15.68
N GLY A 295 -2.87 -2.26 16.49
CA GLY A 295 -2.56 -2.50 17.90
C GLY A 295 -1.26 -3.28 18.11
N VAL A 296 -1.02 -4.33 17.31
CA VAL A 296 0.21 -5.14 17.42
C VAL A 296 1.45 -4.31 17.04
N GLY A 297 1.37 -3.54 15.96
CA GLY A 297 2.48 -2.67 15.57
C GLY A 297 2.77 -1.58 16.61
N ALA A 298 1.73 -0.99 17.20
CA ALA A 298 1.89 -0.02 18.28
C ALA A 298 2.52 -0.67 19.54
N ALA A 299 2.04 -1.83 19.96
CA ALA A 299 2.59 -2.56 21.10
C ALA A 299 4.05 -2.96 20.89
N ALA A 300 4.41 -3.48 19.70
CA ALA A 300 5.79 -3.83 19.36
C ALA A 300 6.71 -2.61 19.37
N ALA A 301 6.23 -1.47 18.87
CA ALA A 301 7.00 -0.23 18.85
C ALA A 301 7.21 0.35 20.26
N VAL A 302 6.17 0.32 21.10
CA VAL A 302 6.28 0.74 22.51
C VAL A 302 7.22 -0.19 23.28
N ALA A 303 7.14 -1.51 23.05
CA ALA A 303 8.07 -2.47 23.65
C ALA A 303 9.53 -2.20 23.22
N ALA A 304 9.75 -1.93 21.92
CA ALA A 304 11.05 -1.52 21.38
C ALA A 304 11.56 -0.22 22.04
N TRP A 305 10.70 0.79 22.18
CA TRP A 305 11.04 2.05 22.84
C TRP A 305 11.35 1.87 24.33
N CYS A 306 10.55 1.08 25.06
CA CYS A 306 10.80 0.75 26.46
C CYS A 306 12.13 0.02 26.61
N LEU A 307 12.41 -0.97 25.75
CA LEU A 307 13.66 -1.72 25.79
C LEU A 307 14.87 -0.81 25.54
N GLY A 308 14.82 0.05 24.51
CA GLY A 308 15.86 1.06 24.27
C GLY A 308 16.05 1.98 25.47
N SER A 309 14.96 2.55 26.00
CA SER A 309 15.00 3.46 27.14
C SER A 309 15.58 2.80 28.39
N LEU A 310 15.14 1.57 28.73
CA LEU A 310 15.65 0.82 29.88
C LEU A 310 17.14 0.52 29.76
N THR A 311 17.63 0.17 28.56
CA THR A 311 19.07 -0.08 28.35
C THR A 311 19.92 1.17 28.52
N THR A 312 19.35 2.36 28.26
CA THR A 312 20.07 3.62 28.48
C THR A 312 20.01 4.10 29.93
N LEU A 313 18.96 3.77 30.69
CA LEU A 313 18.71 4.33 32.04
C LEU A 313 19.16 3.40 33.18
N ALA A 314 19.21 2.09 32.98
CA ALA A 314 19.49 1.14 34.05
C ALA A 314 20.96 1.17 34.50
N ARG A 315 21.20 1.40 35.79
CA ARG A 315 22.51 1.23 36.45
C ARG A 315 22.51 -0.12 37.19
N GLY A 316 23.25 -1.10 36.69
CA GLY A 316 23.41 -2.42 37.33
C GLY A 316 24.03 -3.47 36.40
N GLY A 317 24.81 -4.42 36.93
CA GLY A 317 25.70 -5.27 36.13
C GLY A 317 25.04 -6.19 35.09
N LEU A 318 23.83 -6.72 35.35
CA LEU A 318 23.09 -7.49 34.33
C LEU A 318 22.49 -6.58 33.25
N ALA A 319 21.96 -5.43 33.65
CA ALA A 319 21.42 -4.43 32.72
C ALA A 319 22.52 -3.82 31.85
N GLU A 320 23.75 -3.73 32.36
CA GLU A 320 24.92 -3.26 31.62
C GLU A 320 25.36 -4.25 30.53
N ARG A 321 25.34 -5.56 30.81
CA ARG A 321 25.63 -6.59 29.79
C ARG A 321 24.57 -6.65 28.70
N ILE A 322 23.29 -6.65 29.08
CA ILE A 322 22.18 -6.63 28.13
C ILE A 322 22.20 -5.30 27.36
N GLY A 323 22.48 -4.19 28.05
CA GLY A 323 22.57 -2.85 27.51
C GLY A 323 23.70 -2.71 26.50
N ALA A 324 24.87 -3.33 26.71
CA ALA A 324 25.97 -3.29 25.76
C ALA A 324 25.65 -4.00 24.45
N ALA A 325 25.07 -5.21 24.52
CA ALA A 325 24.64 -5.94 23.33
C ALA A 325 23.50 -5.21 22.60
N ALA A 326 22.54 -4.68 23.37
CA ALA A 326 21.44 -3.89 22.84
C ALA A 326 21.95 -2.60 22.19
N ALA A 327 22.87 -1.87 22.80
CA ALA A 327 23.43 -0.62 22.28
C ALA A 327 24.08 -0.81 20.90
N GLN A 328 24.66 -1.99 20.62
CA GLN A 328 25.20 -2.31 19.30
C GLN A 328 24.09 -2.47 18.23
N ILE A 329 22.91 -2.94 18.63
CA ILE A 329 21.73 -3.12 17.76
C ILE A 329 20.88 -1.84 17.68
N TRP A 330 20.85 -1.01 18.72
CA TRP A 330 20.06 0.23 18.76
C TRP A 330 20.86 1.45 18.29
N GLY A 331 22.18 1.35 18.27
CA GLY A 331 23.07 2.39 17.77
C GLY A 331 22.88 2.67 16.28
N THR A 332 23.24 3.88 15.87
CA THR A 332 23.24 4.26 14.46
C THR A 332 24.43 3.62 13.75
N THR A 333 24.25 2.39 13.25
CA THR A 333 25.28 1.63 12.52
C THR A 333 24.78 1.32 11.10
N PRO A 334 25.68 1.03 10.13
CA PRO A 334 25.26 0.67 8.78
C PRO A 334 24.31 -0.54 8.74
N TRP A 335 24.49 -1.49 9.65
CA TRP A 335 23.63 -2.68 9.77
C TRP A 335 22.22 -2.34 10.25
N THR A 336 22.09 -1.41 11.20
CA THR A 336 20.77 -1.00 11.71
C THR A 336 20.01 -0.23 10.64
N LEU A 337 20.68 0.62 9.86
CA LEU A 337 20.11 1.27 8.69
C LEU A 337 19.69 0.27 7.60
N ALA A 338 20.49 -0.76 7.33
CA ALA A 338 20.13 -1.81 6.39
C ALA A 338 18.89 -2.60 6.85
N LEU A 339 18.81 -2.93 8.15
CA LEU A 339 17.64 -3.60 8.74
C LEU A 339 16.38 -2.72 8.68
N VAL A 340 16.50 -1.43 9.01
CA VAL A 340 15.42 -0.45 8.88
C VAL A 340 14.90 -0.41 7.44
N LEU A 341 15.81 -0.30 6.46
CA LEU A 341 15.45 -0.28 5.04
C LEU A 341 14.75 -1.57 4.63
N LEU A 342 15.28 -2.72 5.06
CA LEU A 342 14.68 -4.03 4.80
C LEU A 342 13.24 -4.11 5.36
N LEU A 343 13.02 -3.65 6.59
CA LEU A 343 11.70 -3.64 7.22
C LEU A 343 10.71 -2.73 6.48
N PHE A 344 11.11 -1.53 6.08
CA PHE A 344 10.25 -0.65 5.28
C PHE A 344 9.95 -1.23 3.89
N VAL A 345 10.94 -1.85 3.22
CA VAL A 345 10.73 -2.53 1.94
C VAL A 345 9.77 -3.70 2.11
N LEU A 346 9.91 -4.50 3.16
CA LEU A 346 8.99 -5.60 3.47
C LEU A 346 7.57 -5.09 3.73
N ALA A 347 7.41 -4.01 4.50
CA ALA A 347 6.12 -3.39 4.74
C ALA A 347 5.47 -2.88 3.43
N ALA A 348 6.25 -2.20 2.59
CA ALA A 348 5.78 -1.73 1.29
C ALA A 348 5.41 -2.89 0.34
N ARG A 349 6.16 -4.00 0.35
CA ARG A 349 5.84 -5.21 -0.43
C ARG A 349 4.58 -5.90 0.08
N GLN A 350 4.37 -5.98 1.39
CA GLN A 350 3.17 -6.58 1.97
C GLN A 350 1.91 -5.79 1.60
N LEU A 351 1.99 -4.46 1.51
CA LEU A 351 0.88 -3.64 1.00
C LEU A 351 0.56 -3.87 -0.49
N ARG A 352 1.50 -4.44 -1.27
CA ARG A 352 1.26 -4.80 -2.68
C ARG A 352 0.59 -6.15 -2.85
N LEU A 353 0.73 -7.05 -1.88
CA LEU A 353 0.11 -8.38 -1.95
C LEU A 353 -1.38 -8.21 -1.64
N PRO A 354 -2.25 -8.31 -2.65
CA PRO A 354 -3.68 -8.10 -2.46
C PRO A 354 -4.23 -9.17 -1.52
N GLU A 355 -5.32 -8.83 -0.83
CA GLU A 355 -5.94 -9.50 0.32
C GLU A 355 -6.38 -10.97 0.15
N ARG A 356 -5.92 -11.68 -0.88
CA ARG A 356 -6.21 -13.11 -1.14
C ARG A 356 -5.92 -14.06 0.04
N HIS A 357 -5.16 -13.64 1.04
CA HIS A 357 -4.91 -14.44 2.23
C HIS A 357 -5.73 -14.06 3.48
N ARG A 358 -6.50 -12.97 3.44
CA ARG A 358 -7.36 -12.59 4.58
C ARG A 358 -8.74 -13.23 4.57
N GLU A 359 -9.18 -13.75 3.43
CA GLU A 359 -10.45 -14.49 3.32
C GLU A 359 -10.31 -15.96 3.79
N LEU A 360 -9.10 -16.41 4.15
CA LEU A 360 -8.82 -17.79 4.54
C LEU A 360 -8.37 -17.96 6.01
N ALA A 361 -8.39 -16.90 6.82
CA ALA A 361 -7.95 -16.90 8.21
C ALA A 361 -9.04 -16.32 9.13
#